data_AF-A0A4U9W5I1-F1
#
_entry.id   AF-A0A4U9W5I1-F1
#
_cell.length_a   1.000
_cell.length_b   1.000
_cell.length_c   1.000
_cell.angle_alpha   90.00
_cell.angle_beta   90.00
_cell.angle_gamma   90.00
#
_symmetry.space_group_name_H-M   'P 1'
#
loop_
_entity.id
_entity.type
_entity.pdbx_description
1 polymer ?
#
loop_
_entity_poly.entity_id
_entity_poly.type
_entity_poly.pdbx_seq_one_letter_code
_entity_poly.pdbx_strand_id
1 'polypeptide(L)' 'MGMKNENWLKKQYMDLKETLIPIRSNDSPWKKFGKQTAFFMFLTLMLCGAIAMLIAISFAH' A
#
# COMPACT_ATOMS: atom_id res chain seq x y z
N MET A 1 10.66 28.11 -2.42
CA MET A 1 9.99 27.59 -1.20
C MET A 1 9.22 26.33 -1.56
N GLY A 2 9.85 25.15 -1.45
CA GLY A 2 9.33 23.88 -1.98
C GLY A 2 9.18 22.75 -0.95
N MET A 3 8.99 23.05 0.34
CA MET A 3 9.06 22.06 1.43
C MET A 3 7.74 21.91 2.21
N LYS A 4 6.58 21.85 1.55
CA LYS A 4 5.28 21.67 2.25
C LYS A 4 4.53 20.38 1.88
N ASN A 5 4.86 19.76 0.75
CA ASN A 5 4.15 18.56 0.25
C ASN A 5 4.74 17.22 0.75
N GLU A 6 6.03 17.18 1.12
CA GLU A 6 6.65 15.94 1.65
C GLU A 6 5.97 15.46 2.92
N ASN A 7 5.55 16.37 3.81
CA ASN A 7 4.93 15.99 5.07
C ASN A 7 3.51 15.45 4.91
N TRP A 8 2.76 15.90 3.89
CA TRP A 8 1.37 15.46 3.69
C TRP A 8 1.29 14.06 3.11
N LEU A 9 2.07 13.77 2.06
CA LEU A 9 2.16 12.42 1.49
C LEU A 9 2.72 11.42 2.50
N LYS A 10 3.73 11.82 3.28
CA LYS A 10 4.29 10.96 4.33
C LYS A 10 3.27 10.68 5.44
N LYS A 11 2.43 11.66 5.80
CA LYS A 11 1.35 11.49 6.78
C LYS A 11 0.29 10.53 6.25
N GLN A 12 -0.17 10.71 5.01
CA GLN A 12 -1.11 9.79 4.36
C GLN A 12 -0.53 8.38 4.23
N TYR A 13 0.75 8.25 3.85
CA TYR A 13 1.42 6.95 3.80
C TYR A 13 1.48 6.28 5.18
N MET A 14 1.82 7.02 6.25
CA MET A 14 1.83 6.48 7.61
C MET A 14 0.43 6.08 8.08
N ASP A 15 -0.59 6.88 7.77
CA ASP A 15 -1.99 6.66 8.13
C ASP A 15 -2.58 5.42 7.42
N LEU A 16 -2.31 5.28 6.11
CA LEU A 16 -2.65 4.08 5.34
C LEU A 16 -1.91 2.86 5.89
N LYS A 17 -0.62 3.00 6.20
CA LYS A 17 0.19 1.89 6.70
C LYS A 17 -0.29 1.42 8.07
N GLU A 18 -0.70 2.33 8.95
CA GLU A 18 -1.26 2.01 10.28
C GLU A 18 -2.67 1.41 10.19
N THR A 19 -3.50 1.91 9.28
CA THR A 19 -4.85 1.39 9.03
C THR A 19 -4.82 -0.03 8.44
N LEU A 20 -3.94 -0.26 7.45
CA LEU A 20 -3.88 -1.53 6.73
C LEU A 20 -3.01 -2.57 7.44
N ILE A 21 -2.04 -2.12 8.23
CA ILE A 21 -1.23 -2.98 9.09
C ILE A 21 -1.08 -2.28 10.44
N PRO A 22 -1.87 -2.64 11.46
CA PRO A 22 -1.60 -2.18 12.81
C PRO A 22 -0.30 -2.86 13.27
N ILE A 23 0.82 -2.19 13.00
CA ILE A 23 2.15 -2.59 13.44
C ILE A 23 2.23 -2.18 14.90
N ARG A 24 1.72 -3.04 15.80
CA ARG A 24 1.91 -2.85 17.24
C ARG A 24 3.40 -3.00 17.53
N SER A 25 3.98 -2.04 18.25
CA SER A 25 5.41 -2.02 18.59
C SER A 25 5.88 -3.25 19.41
N ASN A 26 4.94 -4.06 19.91
CA ASN A 26 5.16 -5.30 20.65
C ASN A 26 5.25 -6.57 19.77
N ASP A 27 5.10 -6.47 18.45
CA ASP A 27 5.21 -7.61 17.55
C ASP A 27 6.69 -7.91 17.20
N SER A 28 7.12 -9.17 17.37
CA SER A 28 8.47 -9.64 17.00
C SER A 28 8.82 -9.30 15.54
N PRO A 29 10.11 -9.05 15.21
CA PRO A 29 10.55 -8.61 13.88
C PRO A 29 10.09 -9.53 12.73
N TRP A 30 9.98 -10.83 12.98
CA TRP A 30 9.43 -11.81 12.04
C TRP A 30 7.95 -11.61 11.71
N LYS A 31 7.13 -11.23 12.72
CA LYS A 31 5.70 -10.96 12.55
C LYS A 31 5.46 -9.65 11.80
N LYS A 32 6.34 -8.67 12.02
CA LYS A 32 6.38 -7.40 11.27
C LYS A 32 6.66 -7.62 9.79
N PHE A 33 7.68 -8.43 9.48
CA PHE A 33 8.03 -8.78 8.10
C PHE A 33 6.88 -9.51 7.38
N GLY A 34 6.31 -10.53 8.01
CA GLY A 34 5.19 -11.28 7.41
C GLY A 34 3.98 -10.41 7.07
N LYS A 35 3.59 -9.52 8.00
CA LYS A 35 2.49 -8.57 7.78
C LYS A 35 2.80 -7.59 6.64
N GLN A 36 4.03 -7.07 6.59
CA GLN A 36 4.46 -6.13 5.56
C GLN A 36 4.53 -6.78 4.17
N THR A 37 5.01 -8.02 4.08
CA THR A 37 5.01 -8.82 2.85
C THR A 37 3.59 -9.13 2.38
N ALA A 38 2.69 -9.53 3.29
CA ALA A 38 1.29 -9.81 2.95
C ALA A 38 0.58 -8.57 2.40
N PHE A 39 0.83 -7.40 2.98
CA PHE A 39 0.30 -6.14 2.48
C PHE A 39 0.84 -5.76 1.10
N PHE A 40 2.15 -5.98 0.88
CA PHE A 40 2.75 -5.73 -0.43
C PHE A 40 2.18 -6.68 -1.49
N MET A 41 2.02 -7.97 -1.17
CA MET A 41 1.38 -8.94 -2.05
C MET A 41 -0.06 -8.56 -2.40
N PHE A 42 -0.85 -8.09 -1.42
CA PHE A 42 -2.20 -7.61 -1.65
C PHE A 42 -2.23 -6.40 -2.58
N LEU A 43 -1.37 -5.39 -2.34
CA LEU A 43 -1.24 -4.22 -3.20
C LEU A 43 -0.86 -4.59 -4.63
N THR A 44 0.09 -5.51 -4.81
CA THR A 44 0.49 -5.99 -6.14
C THR A 44 -0.67 -6.70 -6.84
N LEU A 45 -1.42 -7.56 -6.14
CA LEU A 45 -2.59 -8.22 -6.70
C LEU A 45 -3.69 -7.23 -7.10
N MET A 46 -3.98 -6.23 -6.27
CA MET A 46 -4.93 -5.17 -6.59
C MET A 46 -4.48 -4.37 -7.82
N LEU A 47 -3.20 -4.01 -7.90
CA LEU A 47 -2.64 -3.29 -9.04
C LEU A 47 -2.73 -4.10 -10.32
N CYS A 48 -2.33 -5.38 -10.29
CA CYS A 48 -2.47 -6.28 -11.43
C CYS A 48 -3.93 -6.44 -11.86
N GLY A 49 -4.87 -6.57 -10.90
CA GLY A 49 -6.30 -6.64 -11.19
C GLY A 49 -6.83 -5.37 -11.84
N ALA A 50 -6.44 -4.21 -11.33
CA ALA A 50 -6.82 -2.91 -11.92
C ALA A 50 -6.26 -2.74 -13.34
N ILE A 51 -4.98 -3.09 -13.57
CA ILE A 51 -4.36 -3.04 -14.90
C ILE A 51 -5.06 -4.02 -15.84
N ALA A 52 -5.33 -5.25 -15.41
CA ALA A 52 -6.03 -6.25 -16.23
C ALA A 52 -7.45 -5.77 -16.60
N MET A 53 -8.16 -5.14 -15.67
CA MET A 53 -9.47 -4.55 -15.91
C MET A 53 -9.42 -3.38 -16.89
N LEU A 54 -8.41 -2.50 -16.77
CA LEU A 54 -8.19 -1.40 -17.72
C LEU A 54 -7.90 -1.93 -19.12
N ILE A 55 -7.06 -2.95 -19.25
CA ILE A 55 -6.77 -3.61 -20.53
C ILE A 55 -8.05 -4.22 -21.10
N ALA A 56 -8.83 -4.95 -20.30
CA ALA A 56 -10.08 -5.58 -20.73
C ALA A 56 -11.10 -4.55 -21.23
N ILE A 57 -11.28 -3.43 -20.52
CA ILE A 57 -12.13 -2.31 -20.96
C ILE A 57 -11.59 -1.69 -22.24
N SER A 58 -10.27 -1.61 -22.41
CA SER A 58 -9.65 -1.03 -23.59
C SER A 58 -9.90 -1.82 -24.88
N PHE A 59 -10.21 -3.12 -24.79
CA PHE A 59 -10.62 -3.95 -25.93
C PHE A 59 -12.15 -4.03 -26.10
N ALA A 60 -12.92 -3.55 -25.11
CA ALA A 60 -14.38 -3.49 -25.15
C ALA A 60 -14.92 -2.21 -25.82
N HIS A 61 -14.04 -1.24 -26.12
CA HIS A 61 -14.30 -0.06 -26.96
C HIS A 61 -13.60 -0.24 -28.31
#